data_AF-G8XEM9-F1
#
_entry.id   AF-G8XEM9-F1
#
_cell.length_a   1.000
_cell.length_b   1.000
_cell.length_c   1.000
_cell.angle_alpha   90.00
_cell.angle_beta   90.00
_cell.angle_gamma   90.00
#
_symmetry.space_group_name_H-M   'P 1'
#
loop_
_entity.id
_entity.type
_entity.pdbx_description
1 polymer ?
#
loop_
_entity_poly.entity_id
_entity_poly.type
_entity_poly.pdbx_seq_one_letter_code
_entity_poly.pdbx_strand_id
1 'polypeptide(L)'
;MMACAAVAAAALGGLAPGARAAALTCGQAVRQTQAGLRNAGAPTSRTDWQGVRDDARRFIDGHPWGGSATEALERDVAALDRECAD
;
A
#
# COMPACT_ATOMS: atom_id res chain seq x y z
N MET A 1 -12.32 1.67 -46.73
CA MET A 1 -11.48 0.78 -45.91
C MET A 1 -11.81 1.01 -44.45
N MET A 2 -12.13 -0.10 -43.76
CA MET A 2 -12.21 -0.34 -42.31
C MET A 2 -12.71 0.75 -41.34
N ALA A 3 -13.85 0.43 -40.73
CA ALA A 3 -14.27 0.87 -39.41
C ALA A 3 -13.36 0.30 -38.31
N CYS A 4 -13.25 1.01 -37.18
CA CYS A 4 -13.16 0.41 -35.85
C CYS A 4 -13.52 1.47 -34.79
N ALA A 5 -14.80 1.53 -34.45
CA ALA A 5 -15.28 2.19 -33.25
C ALA A 5 -14.88 1.32 -32.04
N ALA A 6 -13.92 1.78 -31.24
CA ALA A 6 -13.65 1.17 -29.94
C ALA A 6 -14.53 1.87 -28.90
N VAL A 7 -15.70 1.29 -28.66
CA VAL A 7 -16.59 1.62 -27.55
C VAL A 7 -15.91 1.12 -26.27
N ALA A 8 -15.25 2.00 -25.52
CA ALA A 8 -14.81 1.70 -24.16
C ALA A 8 -15.91 2.10 -23.17
N ALA A 9 -16.99 1.33 -23.15
CA ALA A 9 -18.01 1.39 -22.12
C ALA A 9 -18.06 0.04 -21.39
N ALA A 10 -17.33 -0.05 -20.28
CA ALA A 10 -17.55 -1.06 -19.26
C ALA A 10 -17.31 -0.41 -17.89
N ALA A 11 -18.34 0.28 -17.43
CA ALA A 11 -18.51 0.63 -16.04
C ALA A 11 -18.79 -0.63 -15.21
N LEU A 12 -18.21 -0.68 -14.00
CA LEU A 12 -18.73 -1.31 -12.77
C LEU A 12 -19.08 -2.82 -12.81
N GLY A 13 -18.29 -3.62 -12.08
CA GLY A 13 -18.82 -4.83 -11.43
C GLY A 13 -18.00 -6.11 -11.53
N GLY A 14 -16.93 -6.13 -12.32
CA GLY A 14 -16.06 -7.29 -12.43
C GLY A 14 -14.86 -7.20 -11.50
N LEU A 15 -15.04 -7.41 -10.19
CA LEU A 15 -13.91 -7.75 -9.31
C LEU A 15 -13.35 -9.08 -9.83
N ALA A 16 -12.32 -8.98 -10.68
CA ALA A 16 -11.51 -10.10 -11.09
C ALA A 16 -11.13 -10.89 -9.82
N PRO A 17 -11.10 -12.23 -9.86
CA PRO A 17 -10.71 -13.04 -8.71
C PRO A 17 -9.37 -12.58 -8.08
N GLY A 18 -8.48 -12.02 -8.91
CA GLY A 18 -7.23 -11.40 -8.47
C GLY A 18 -7.39 -10.07 -7.72
N ALA A 19 -8.34 -9.21 -8.09
CA ALA A 19 -8.52 -7.89 -7.45
C ALA A 19 -9.01 -8.00 -5.99
N ARG A 20 -9.81 -9.02 -5.66
CA ARG A 20 -10.16 -9.31 -4.26
C ARG A 20 -9.00 -9.87 -3.46
N ALA A 21 -8.18 -10.72 -4.08
CA ALA A 21 -6.98 -11.26 -3.43
C ALA A 21 -5.93 -10.17 -3.18
N ALA A 22 -5.66 -9.31 -4.17
CA ALA A 22 -4.78 -8.15 -4.06
C ALA A 22 -5.30 -7.13 -3.03
N ALA A 23 -6.62 -6.88 -2.99
CA ALA A 23 -7.19 -6.01 -1.95
C ALA A 23 -7.04 -6.59 -0.52
N LEU A 24 -7.10 -7.92 -0.36
CA LEU A 24 -6.85 -8.58 0.92
C LEU A 24 -5.38 -8.50 1.32
N THR A 25 -4.44 -8.66 0.38
CA THR A 25 -3.00 -8.55 0.64
C THR A 25 -2.59 -7.10 0.91
N CYS A 26 -3.13 -6.14 0.15
CA CYS A 26 -2.96 -4.72 0.40
C CYS A 26 -3.52 -4.32 1.78
N GLY A 27 -4.76 -4.69 2.09
CA GLY A 27 -5.36 -4.38 3.39
C GLY A 27 -4.60 -5.00 4.57
N GLN A 28 -3.97 -6.17 4.37
CA GLN A 28 -3.10 -6.78 5.37
C GLN A 28 -1.77 -6.02 5.51
N ALA A 29 -1.15 -5.63 4.40
CA ALA A 29 0.07 -4.82 4.39
C ALA A 29 -0.15 -3.50 5.14
N VAL A 30 -1.25 -2.78 4.87
CA VAL A 30 -1.62 -1.54 5.57
C VAL A 30 -1.70 -1.75 7.08
N ARG A 31 -2.40 -2.80 7.54
CA ARG A 31 -2.52 -3.08 8.98
C ARG A 31 -1.19 -3.47 9.63
N GLN A 32 -0.33 -4.21 8.91
CA GLN A 32 1.02 -4.52 9.40
C GLN A 32 1.85 -3.26 9.53
N THR A 33 1.89 -2.40 8.52
CA THR A 33 2.65 -1.15 8.56
C THR A 33 2.16 -0.23 9.67
N GLN A 34 0.83 -0.10 9.88
CA GLN A 34 0.26 0.63 11.01
C GLN A 34 0.73 0.07 12.36
N ALA A 35 0.81 -1.25 12.49
CA ALA A 35 1.34 -1.89 13.69
C ALA A 35 2.84 -1.64 13.86
N GLY A 36 3.62 -1.70 12.79
CA GLY A 36 5.04 -1.34 12.77
C GLY A 36 5.27 0.09 13.25
N LEU A 37 4.53 1.04 12.69
CA LEU A 37 4.55 2.45 13.08
C LEU A 37 4.19 2.66 14.56
N ARG A 38 3.14 1.99 15.05
CA ARG A 38 2.76 2.05 16.47
C ARG A 38 3.87 1.49 17.37
N ASN A 39 4.46 0.35 17.01
CA ASN A 39 5.54 -0.27 17.78
C ASN A 39 6.82 0.58 17.77
N ALA A 40 7.05 1.33 16.69
CA ALA A 40 8.13 2.30 16.56
C ALA A 40 7.88 3.62 17.31
N GLY A 41 6.73 3.78 17.97
CA GLY A 41 6.37 4.99 18.71
C GLY A 41 5.82 6.13 17.85
N ALA A 42 5.50 5.87 16.58
CA ALA A 42 4.96 6.84 15.62
C ALA A 42 3.61 6.37 15.04
N PRO A 43 2.57 6.17 15.87
CA PRO A 43 1.29 5.69 15.38
C PRO A 43 0.67 6.66 14.36
N THR A 44 0.05 6.11 13.31
CA THR A 44 -0.71 6.87 12.31
C THR A 44 -2.20 6.63 12.45
N SER A 45 -3.00 7.66 12.14
CA SER A 45 -4.46 7.57 11.99
C SER A 45 -4.92 7.34 10.55
N ARG A 46 -3.99 7.35 9.58
CA ARG A 46 -4.28 7.12 8.16
C ARG A 46 -4.72 5.68 7.95
N THR A 47 -5.74 5.48 7.12
CA THR A 47 -6.28 4.16 6.78
C THR A 47 -6.12 3.81 5.31
N ASP A 48 -5.78 4.79 4.47
CA ASP A 48 -5.40 4.62 3.08
C ASP A 48 -3.94 4.16 2.96
N TRP A 49 -3.67 3.29 1.99
CA TRP A 49 -2.33 2.70 1.84
C TRP A 49 -1.25 3.74 1.55
N GLN A 50 -1.57 4.78 0.78
CA GLN A 50 -0.65 5.88 0.46
C GLN A 50 -0.27 6.67 1.71
N GLY A 51 -1.25 7.07 2.52
CA GLY A 51 -0.99 7.79 3.77
C GLY A 51 -0.16 6.96 4.76
N VAL A 52 -0.46 5.67 4.92
CA VAL A 52 0.32 4.79 5.82
C VAL A 52 1.76 4.60 5.32
N ARG A 53 1.94 4.42 4.01
CA ARG A 53 3.25 4.35 3.35
C ARG A 53 4.06 5.62 3.55
N ASP A 54 3.44 6.77 3.38
CA ASP A 54 4.11 8.08 3.46
C ASP A 54 4.51 8.40 4.91
N ASP A 55 3.68 8.05 5.90
CA ASP A 55 4.04 8.17 7.31
C ASP A 55 5.19 7.23 7.69
N ALA A 56 5.19 5.99 7.17
CA ALA A 56 6.32 5.07 7.33
C ALA A 56 7.61 5.60 6.70
N ARG A 57 7.55 6.13 5.46
CA ARG A 57 8.70 6.80 4.82
C ARG A 57 9.20 7.97 5.66
N ARG A 58 8.31 8.85 6.12
CA ARG A 58 8.67 10.00 6.97
C ARG A 58 9.37 9.54 8.25
N PHE A 59 8.91 8.47 8.88
CA PHE A 59 9.58 7.90 10.05
C PHE A 59 11.00 7.44 9.71
N ILE A 60 11.16 6.67 8.62
CA ILE A 60 12.45 6.15 8.15
C ILE A 60 13.42 7.29 7.84
N ASP A 61 12.99 8.28 7.05
CA ASP A 61 13.79 9.44 6.66
C ASP A 61 14.22 10.28 7.88
N GLY A 62 13.38 10.33 8.91
CA GLY A 62 13.69 10.98 10.19
C GLY A 62 14.64 10.19 11.10
N HIS A 63 14.92 8.92 10.79
CA HIS A 63 15.76 8.02 11.58
C HIS A 63 16.90 7.40 10.73
N PRO A 64 17.81 8.21 10.15
CA PRO A 64 18.86 7.76 9.23
C PRO A 64 19.96 6.91 9.89
N TRP A 65 20.03 6.91 11.23
CA TRP A 65 20.90 6.00 11.98
C TRP A 65 20.41 4.54 11.95
N GLY A 66 19.22 4.30 11.41
CA GLY A 66 18.64 2.97 11.23
C GLY A 66 18.16 2.32 12.52
N GLY A 67 17.95 1.01 12.46
CA GLY A 67 17.47 0.18 13.56
C GLY A 67 16.42 -0.82 13.11
N SER A 68 16.13 -1.80 13.95
CA SER A 68 15.20 -2.89 13.61
C SER A 68 13.78 -2.41 13.26
N ALA A 69 13.33 -1.30 13.85
CA ALA A 69 12.06 -0.67 13.53
C ALA A 69 12.07 -0.02 12.13
N THR A 70 13.14 0.71 11.79
CA THR A 70 13.33 1.32 10.47
C THR A 70 13.40 0.25 9.38
N GLU A 71 14.19 -0.79 9.58
CA GLU A 71 14.31 -1.92 8.63
C GLU A 71 12.99 -2.68 8.46
N ALA A 72 12.21 -2.83 9.53
CA ALA A 72 10.88 -3.43 9.44
C ALA A 72 9.93 -2.56 8.62
N LEU A 73 9.92 -1.25 8.89
CA LEU A 73 9.09 -0.31 8.13
C LEU A 73 9.50 -0.21 6.66
N GLU A 74 10.79 -0.34 6.32
CA GLU A 74 11.24 -0.41 4.92
C GLU A 74 10.66 -1.62 4.18
N ARG A 75 10.65 -2.80 4.83
CA ARG A 75 10.04 -4.01 4.27
C ARG A 75 8.53 -3.86 4.12
N ASP A 76 7.88 -3.29 5.13
CA ASP A 76 6.44 -3.03 5.11
C ASP A 76 6.06 -2.07 3.98
N VAL A 77 6.86 -1.01 3.80
CA VAL A 77 6.74 -0.05 2.73
C VAL A 77 6.88 -0.71 1.35
N ALA A 78 7.85 -1.60 1.16
CA ALA A 78 8.01 -2.35 -0.08
C ALA A 78 6.85 -3.35 -0.31
N ALA A 79 6.25 -3.88 0.76
CA ALA A 79 5.04 -4.69 0.67
C ALA A 79 3.83 -3.84 0.23
N LEU A 80 3.65 -2.65 0.79
CA LEU A 80 2.60 -1.71 0.34
C LEU A 80 2.76 -1.38 -1.15
N ASP A 81 3.97 -1.07 -1.60
CA ASP A 81 4.22 -0.75 -3.01
C ASP A 81 3.92 -1.94 -3.94
N ARG A 82 4.23 -3.19 -3.53
CA ARG A 82 3.95 -4.37 -4.36
C ARG A 82 2.48 -4.78 -4.37
N GLU A 83 1.80 -4.65 -3.24
CA GLU A 83 0.45 -5.21 -3.07
C GLU A 83 -0.66 -4.18 -3.34
N CYS A 84 -0.36 -2.88 -3.30
CA CYS A 84 -1.37 -1.81 -3.38
C CYS A 84 -1.22 -0.88 -4.60
N ALA A 85 -0.08 -0.85 -5.29
CA ALA A 85 0.15 0.02 -6.44
C ALA A 85 -0.27 -0.69 -7.74
N ASP A 86 -1.58 -0.95 -7.87
CA ASP A 86 -2.24 -1.41 -9.11
C ASP A 86 -2.96 -0.25 -9.82
#